data_AF-A0A151R7J3-F1
#
_entry.id   AF-A0A151R7J3-F1
#
_cell.length_a   1.000
_cell.length_b   1.000
_cell.length_c   1.000
_cell.angle_alpha   90.00
_cell.angle_beta   90.00
_cell.angle_gamma   90.00
#
_symmetry.space_group_name_H-M   'P 1'
#
loop_
_entity.id
_entity.type
_entity.pdbx_description
1 polymer ?
#
loop_
_entity_poly.entity_id
_entity_poly.type
_entity_poly.pdbx_seq_one_letter_code
_entity_poly.pdbx_strand_id
1 'polypeptide(L)'
;MNRIFRSFLDKFVVVFIDDILVYSRSLEDHCEDLRLVLEVLRERQLYAKLSKCEFWLSEVRFLGHVISTEGIVVDPTKVEAVIQWECPRTATEIRSFVGLEG
;
A
#
# COMPACT_ATOMS: atom_id res chain seq x y z
N MET A 1 -5.56 12.12 6.15
CA MET A 1 -6.41 10.95 5.88
C MET A 1 -6.66 10.06 7.12
N ASN A 2 -5.64 9.77 7.94
CA ASN A 2 -5.77 8.88 9.12
C ASN A 2 -6.87 9.23 10.15
N ARG A 3 -7.21 10.52 10.35
CA ARG A 3 -8.31 10.91 11.26
C ARG A 3 -9.69 10.50 10.75
N ILE A 4 -9.85 10.39 9.43
CA ILE A 4 -11.12 10.07 8.76
C ILE A 4 -11.40 8.56 8.86
N PHE A 5 -10.36 7.74 8.68
CA PHE A 5 -10.45 6.28 8.73
C PHE A 5 -10.16 5.69 10.12
N ARG A 6 -10.02 6.51 11.17
CA ARG A 6 -9.56 6.06 12.50
C ARG A 6 -10.33 4.86 13.06
N SER A 7 -11.62 4.75 12.77
CA SER A 7 -12.46 3.62 13.22
C SER A 7 -12.15 2.29 12.52
N PHE A 8 -11.48 2.35 11.36
CA PHE A 8 -11.21 1.25 10.42
C PHE A 8 -9.71 0.96 10.26
N LEU A 9 -8.84 1.90 10.66
CA LEU A 9 -7.39 1.71 10.69
C LEU A 9 -7.02 0.46 11.50
N ASP A 10 -6.09 -0.32 10.95
CA ASP A 10 -5.55 -1.57 11.52
C ASP A 10 -6.58 -2.69 11.73
N LYS A 11 -7.80 -2.54 11.16
CA LYS A 11 -8.82 -3.60 11.11
C LYS A 11 -8.95 -4.21 9.72
N PHE A 12 -9.22 -3.33 8.75
CA PHE A 12 -9.39 -3.70 7.34
C PHE A 12 -8.93 -2.59 6.38
N VAL A 13 -8.43 -1.47 6.91
CA VAL A 13 -7.90 -0.34 6.12
C VAL A 13 -6.49 0.00 6.58
N VAL A 14 -5.57 0.14 5.62
CA VAL A 14 -4.30 0.85 5.80
C VAL A 14 -4.33 2.11 4.95
N VAL A 15 -3.89 3.23 5.51
CA VAL A 15 -3.85 4.50 4.78
C VAL A 15 -2.45 5.09 4.86
N PHE A 16 -1.90 5.42 3.69
CA PHE A 16 -0.60 6.08 3.59
C PHE A 16 -0.71 7.28 2.67
N ILE A 17 -0.65 8.48 3.25
CA ILE A 17 -0.83 9.77 2.57
C ILE A 17 -2.14 9.81 1.78
N ASP A 18 -2.08 9.46 0.49
CA ASP A 18 -3.18 9.48 -0.49
C ASP A 18 -3.62 8.08 -0.94
N ASP A 19 -2.89 7.03 -0.57
CA ASP A 19 -3.21 5.65 -0.93
C ASP A 19 -3.98 4.95 0.19
N ILE A 20 -5.05 4.26 -0.18
CA ILE A 20 -5.93 3.51 0.72
C ILE A 20 -5.92 2.06 0.29
N LEU A 21 -5.43 1.19 1.17
CA LEU A 21 -5.52 -0.24 1.02
C LEU A 21 -6.68 -0.77 1.85
N VAL A 22 -7.56 -1.55 1.24
CA VAL A 22 -8.65 -2.26 1.89
C VAL A 22 -8.35 -3.76 1.79
N TYR A 23 -8.49 -4.50 2.88
CA TYR A 23 -8.24 -5.94 2.91
C TYR A 23 -9.24 -6.65 3.82
N SER A 24 -9.70 -7.83 3.39
CA SER A 24 -10.73 -8.60 4.11
C SER A 24 -10.52 -10.09 3.87
N ARG A 25 -11.15 -10.95 4.69
CA ARG A 25 -10.94 -12.40 4.65
C ARG A 25 -11.82 -13.12 3.61
N SER A 26 -12.97 -12.53 3.25
CA SER A 26 -13.90 -13.05 2.27
C SER A 26 -14.31 -11.95 1.30
N LEU A 27 -14.88 -12.32 0.15
CA LEU A 27 -15.40 -11.37 -0.82
C LEU A 27 -16.61 -10.62 -0.27
N GLU A 28 -17.46 -11.28 0.51
CA GLU A 28 -18.62 -10.69 1.16
C GLU A 28 -18.20 -9.60 2.17
N ASP A 29 -17.21 -9.90 3.02
CA ASP A 29 -16.66 -8.94 3.97
C ASP A 29 -16.03 -7.77 3.20
N HIS A 30 -15.31 -8.04 2.11
CA HIS A 30 -14.65 -7.02 1.31
C HIS A 30 -15.64 -6.08 0.61
N CYS A 31 -16.78 -6.57 0.15
CA CYS A 31 -17.87 -5.73 -0.37
C CYS A 31 -18.34 -4.72 0.68
N GLU A 32 -18.59 -5.18 1.91
CA GLU A 32 -19.05 -4.31 2.99
C GLU A 32 -17.97 -3.32 3.43
N ASP A 33 -16.73 -3.78 3.59
CA ASP A 33 -15.59 -2.94 3.95
C ASP A 33 -15.35 -1.85 2.89
N LEU A 34 -15.40 -2.21 1.60
CA LEU A 34 -15.27 -1.25 0.51
C LEU A 34 -16.42 -0.25 0.50
N ARG A 35 -17.65 -0.69 0.74
CA ARG A 35 -18.82 0.20 0.85
C ARG A 35 -18.61 1.23 1.95
N LEU A 36 -18.17 0.82 3.13
CA LEU A 36 -17.87 1.72 4.25
C LEU A 36 -16.79 2.74 3.90
N VAL A 37 -15.71 2.31 3.23
CA VAL A 37 -14.63 3.20 2.81
C VAL A 37 -15.12 4.25 1.81
N LEU A 38 -15.89 3.84 0.81
CA LEU A 38 -16.46 4.74 -0.20
C LEU A 38 -17.49 5.72 0.40
N GLU A 39 -18.28 5.29 1.38
CA GLU A 39 -19.21 6.16 2.11
C GLU A 39 -18.46 7.27 2.86
N VAL A 40 -17.38 6.91 3.54
CA VAL A 40 -16.52 7.86 4.26
C VAL A 40 -15.86 8.86 3.30
N LEU A 41 -15.37 8.40 2.14
CA LEU A 41 -14.84 9.29 1.11
C LEU A 41 -15.90 10.27 0.62
N ARG A 42 -17.12 9.78 0.35
CA ARG A 42 -18.25 10.61 -0.08
C ARG A 42 -18.64 11.66 0.96
N GLU A 43 -18.75 11.28 2.23
CA GLU A 43 -19.07 12.20 3.35
C GLU A 43 -18.03 13.30 3.53
N ARG A 44 -16.76 13.00 3.25
CA ARG A 44 -15.65 13.95 3.34
C ARG A 44 -15.35 14.68 2.04
N GLN A 45 -16.15 14.46 1.00
CA GLN A 45 -15.94 15.00 -0.34
C GLN A 45 -14.53 14.72 -0.89
N LEU A 46 -14.02 13.53 -0.63
CA LEU A 46 -12.77 13.01 -1.18
C LEU A 46 -13.10 12.10 -2.37
N TYR A 47 -12.31 12.20 -3.43
CA TYR A 47 -12.57 11.49 -4.68
C TYR A 47 -11.35 10.66 -5.07
N ALA A 48 -11.54 9.35 -5.21
CA ALA A 48 -10.54 8.46 -5.73
C ALA A 48 -10.54 8.51 -7.27
N LYS A 49 -9.35 8.49 -7.88
CA LYS A 49 -9.22 8.41 -9.33
C LYS A 49 -9.38 6.95 -9.76
N LEU A 50 -10.53 6.61 -10.35
CA LEU A 50 -10.85 5.23 -10.76
C LEU A 50 -9.75 4.58 -11.62
N SER A 51 -9.09 5.34 -12.49
CA SER A 51 -7.98 4.83 -13.33
C SER A 51 -6.72 4.40 -12.57
N LYS A 52 -6.65 4.68 -11.27
CA LYS A 52 -5.57 4.28 -10.36
C LYS A 52 -6.04 3.30 -9.28
N CYS A 53 -7.33 2.95 -9.28
CA CYS A 53 -7.89 2.03 -8.31
C CYS A 53 -7.87 0.62 -8.86
N GLU A 54 -7.46 -0.32 -8.03
CA GLU A 54 -7.49 -1.75 -8.31
C GLU A 54 -8.43 -2.42 -7.29
N PHE A 55 -9.26 -3.35 -7.76
CA PHE A 55 -10.29 -4.00 -6.93
C PHE A 55 -10.25 -5.51 -7.13
N TRP A 56 -10.69 -6.25 -6.10
CA TRP A 56 -10.85 -7.72 -6.14
C TRP A 56 -9.57 -8.47 -6.48
N LEU A 57 -8.42 -7.97 -6.03
CA LEU A 57 -7.14 -8.63 -6.23
C LEU A 57 -6.81 -9.55 -5.05
N SER A 58 -6.25 -10.72 -5.36
CA SER A 58 -5.69 -11.64 -4.37
C SER A 58 -4.28 -11.24 -3.93
N GLU A 59 -3.57 -10.45 -4.75
CA GLU A 59 -2.30 -9.81 -4.42
C GLU A 59 -2.34 -8.34 -4.82
N VAL A 60 -1.73 -7.47 -4.02
CA VAL A 60 -1.61 -6.04 -4.35
C VAL A 60 -0.25 -5.51 -3.94
N ARG A 61 0.30 -4.63 -4.78
CA ARG A 61 1.53 -3.90 -4.45
C ARG A 61 1.17 -2.63 -3.70
N PHE A 62 1.69 -2.48 -2.50
CA PHE A 62 1.45 -1.32 -1.65
C PHE A 62 2.76 -0.89 -0.99
N LEU A 63 3.20 0.34 -1.25
CA LEU A 63 4.41 0.96 -0.67
C LEU A 63 5.72 0.14 -0.84
N GLY A 64 5.84 -0.61 -1.93
CA GLY A 64 7.00 -1.47 -2.18
C GLY A 64 6.96 -2.81 -1.44
N HIS A 65 5.80 -3.18 -0.90
CA HIS A 65 5.48 -4.53 -0.45
C HIS A 65 4.44 -5.16 -1.37
N VAL A 66 4.49 -6.48 -1.52
CA VAL A 66 3.42 -7.28 -2.11
C VAL A 66 2.65 -7.89 -0.95
N ILE A 67 1.35 -7.64 -0.92
CA ILE A 67 0.43 -8.14 0.10
C ILE A 67 -0.43 -9.20 -0.56
N SER A 68 -0.33 -10.45 -0.09
CA SER A 68 -1.11 -11.59 -0.60
C SER A 68 -1.79 -12.34 0.54
N THR A 69 -2.55 -13.37 0.18
CA THR A 69 -3.12 -14.32 1.13
C THR A 69 -2.09 -15.10 1.94
N GLU A 70 -0.86 -15.28 1.43
CA GLU A 70 0.23 -15.96 2.16
C GLU A 70 0.97 -15.05 3.13
N GLY A 71 0.79 -13.73 3.03
CA GLY A 71 1.41 -12.75 3.91
C GLY A 71 1.93 -11.52 3.17
N ILE A 72 2.90 -10.84 3.80
CA ILE A 72 3.52 -9.62 3.27
C ILE A 72 4.94 -9.97 2.85
N VAL A 73 5.25 -9.75 1.57
CA VAL A 73 6.59 -9.95 0.99
C VAL A 73 7.10 -8.60 0.49
N VAL A 74 8.41 -8.35 0.56
CA VAL A 74 9.01 -7.17 -0.06
C VAL A 74 8.87 -7.29 -1.58
N ASP A 75 8.51 -6.20 -2.28
CA ASP A 75 8.39 -6.25 -3.74
C ASP A 75 9.71 -6.74 -4.36
N PRO A 76 9.70 -7.83 -5.15
CA PRO A 76 10.91 -8.39 -5.75
C PRO A 76 11.66 -7.37 -6.62
N THR A 77 10.98 -6.33 -7.11
CA THR A 77 11.60 -5.21 -7.85
C THR A 77 12.52 -4.36 -6.94
N LYS A 78 12.15 -4.13 -5.67
CA LYS A 78 13.03 -3.48 -4.69
C LYS A 78 14.23 -4.37 -4.39
N VAL A 79 14.02 -5.68 -4.26
CA VAL A 79 15.09 -6.66 -4.01
C VAL A 79 16.08 -6.70 -5.18
N GLU A 80 15.59 -6.75 -6.41
CA GLU A 80 16.44 -6.74 -7.61
C GLU A 80 17.27 -5.46 -7.71
N ALA A 81 16.68 -4.30 -7.38
CA ALA A 81 17.40 -3.03 -7.38
C ALA A 81 18.59 -3.02 -6.39
N VAL A 82 18.49 -3.72 -5.26
CA VAL A 82 19.58 -3.89 -4.30
C VAL A 82 20.62 -4.89 -4.82
N ILE A 83 20.19 -6.00 -5.42
CA ILE A 83 21.09 -7.04 -5.96
C ILE A 83 21.94 -6.50 -7.12
N GLN A 84 21.33 -5.71 -8.01
CA GLN A 84 22.01 -5.14 -9.19
C GLN A 84 22.82 -3.88 -8.86
N TRP A 85 22.81 -3.42 -7.61
CA TRP A 85 23.50 -2.19 -7.23
C TRP A 85 25.02 -2.40 -7.25
N GLU A 86 25.72 -1.60 -8.06
CA GLU A 86 27.19 -1.63 -8.10
C GLU A 86 27.80 -1.20 -6.76
N CYS A 87 28.86 -1.89 -6.33
CA CYS A 87 29.52 -1.61 -5.05
C CYS A 87 29.91 -0.11 -4.95
N PRO A 88 29.29 0.65 -4.02
CA PRO A 88 29.49 2.08 -3.95
C PRO A 88 30.92 2.39 -3.50
N ARG A 89 31.59 3.30 -4.22
CA ARG A 89 32.98 3.70 -3.98
C ARG A 89 33.10 5.07 -3.35
N THR A 90 32.02 5.86 -3.35
CA THR A 90 32.01 7.21 -2.81
C THR A 90 31.02 7.38 -1.66
N ALA A 91 31.30 8.32 -0.76
CA ALA A 91 30.40 8.62 0.36
C ALA A 91 29.00 9.07 -0.10
N THR A 92 28.87 9.63 -1.31
CA THR A 92 27.58 9.99 -1.90
C THR A 92 26.81 8.76 -2.35
N GLU A 93 27.47 7.82 -3.03
CA GLU A 93 26.83 6.56 -3.44
C GLU A 93 26.41 5.72 -2.23
N ILE A 94 27.22 5.69 -1.16
CA ILE A 94 26.87 5.02 0.10
C ILE A 94 25.60 5.64 0.71
N ARG A 95 25.49 6.97 0.73
CA ARG A 95 24.28 7.65 1.23
C ARG A 95 23.05 7.36 0.37
N SER A 96 23.20 7.34 -0.95
CA SER A 96 22.11 6.98 -1.87
C SER A 96 21.65 5.55 -1.68
N PHE A 97 22.58 4.60 -1.47
CA PHE A 97 22.27 3.21 -1.18
C PHE A 97 21.50 3.05 0.13
N VAL A 98 21.97 3.68 1.21
CA VAL A 98 21.28 3.64 2.51
C VAL A 98 19.90 4.30 2.45
N GLY A 99 19.72 5.33 1.61
CA GLY A 99 18.42 5.97 1.38
C GLY A 99 17.39 5.10 0.65
N LEU A 100 17.80 4.01 0.02
CA LEU A 100 16.91 3.09 -0.71
C LEU A 100 16.04 2.25 0.23
N GLU A 101 16.49 2.05 1.47
CA GLU A 101 15.76 1.32 2.53
C GLU A 101 14.85 2.22 3.38
N GLY A 102 14.89 3.54 3.15
CA GLY A 102 14.13 4.55 3.90
C GLY A 102 12.69 4.75 3.47
#